data_AF-A0A2E8TU24-F1
#
_entry.id   AF-A0A2E8TU24-F1
#
_cell.length_a   1.000
_cell.length_b   1.000
_cell.length_c   1.000
_cell.angle_alpha   90.00
_cell.angle_beta   90.00
_cell.angle_gamma   90.00
#
_symmetry.space_group_name_H-M   'P 1'
#
loop_
_entity.id
_entity.type
_entity.pdbx_description
1 polymer ?
#
loop_
_entity_poly.entity_id
_entity_poly.type
_entity_poly.pdbx_seq_one_letter_code
_entity_poly.pdbx_strand_id
1 'polypeptide(L)'
;FGIFGGCYIAEVLRGGLQAVDSGQKEAALALGLSPMQTKMQVELPNAVRTTLPSIVSVFIGLWKDTTLLFIVNILDFFKLSKDMPNTDLRFLGSFLEPVWVSALVFWVFAFYLSRISMKIEKNLGLVREGGGEAA
;
A
#
# COMPACT_ATOMS: atom_id res chain seq x y z
N PHE A 1 10.05 -9.83 4.89
CA PHE A 1 9.21 -8.81 4.23
C PHE A 1 9.72 -7.37 4.38
N GLY A 2 10.34 -6.97 5.51
CA GLY A 2 10.78 -5.57 5.72
C GLY A 2 11.72 -4.99 4.66
N ILE A 3 12.74 -5.76 4.22
CA ILE A 3 13.67 -5.30 3.17
C ILE A 3 12.94 -5.14 1.83
N PHE A 4 12.16 -6.13 1.43
CA PHE A 4 11.36 -6.10 0.20
C PHE A 4 10.37 -4.93 0.19
N GLY A 5 9.57 -4.79 1.26
CA GLY A 5 8.64 -3.67 1.40
C GLY A 5 9.34 -2.31 1.42
N GLY A 6 10.52 -2.23 2.07
CA GLY A 6 11.35 -1.03 2.07
C GLY A 6 11.82 -0.63 0.67
N CYS A 7 12.27 -1.58 -0.16
CA CYS A 7 12.63 -1.31 -1.56
C CYS A 7 11.44 -0.81 -2.38
N TYR A 8 10.25 -1.42 -2.22
CA TYR A 8 9.04 -0.96 -2.91
C TYR A 8 8.64 0.46 -2.50
N ILE A 9 8.64 0.75 -1.20
CA ILE A 9 8.31 2.09 -0.70
C ILE A 9 9.35 3.11 -1.18
N ALA A 10 10.63 2.76 -1.19
CA ALA A 10 11.69 3.63 -1.70
C ALA A 10 11.50 3.97 -3.19
N GLU A 11 11.11 2.99 -4.00
CA GLU A 11 10.85 3.19 -5.42
C GLU A 11 9.60 4.04 -5.68
N VAL A 12 8.55 3.82 -4.89
CA VAL A 12 7.34 4.65 -4.91
C VAL A 12 7.68 6.10 -4.55
N LEU A 13 8.47 6.32 -3.49
CA LEU A 13 8.89 7.66 -3.08
C LEU A 13 9.80 8.33 -4.12
N ARG A 14 10.70 7.57 -4.74
CA ARG A 14 11.54 8.02 -5.86
C ARG A 14 10.69 8.47 -7.05
N GLY A 15 9.69 7.68 -7.43
CA GLY A 15 8.72 8.04 -8.47
C GLY A 15 7.93 9.29 -8.10
N GLY A 16 7.51 9.42 -6.84
CA GLY A 16 6.84 10.61 -6.31
C GLY A 16 7.68 11.89 -6.43
N LEU A 17 8.96 11.79 -6.07
CA LEU A 17 9.89 12.92 -6.15
C LEU A 17 10.12 13.37 -7.61
N GLN A 18 10.14 12.41 -8.55
CA GLN A 18 10.25 12.68 -9.97
C GLN A 18 8.96 13.26 -10.58
N ALA A 19 7.80 12.94 -10.00
CA ALA A 19 6.49 13.44 -10.43
C ALA A 19 6.18 14.87 -9.95
N VAL A 20 7.01 15.47 -9.09
CA VAL A 20 6.83 16.86 -8.65
C VAL A 20 7.05 17.81 -9.83
N ASP A 21 6.04 18.63 -10.09
CA ASP A 21 6.02 19.61 -11.17
C ASP A 21 7.21 20.58 -11.12
N SER A 22 7.79 20.87 -12.29
CA SER A 22 8.92 21.80 -12.40
C SER A 22 8.53 23.22 -11.99
N GLY A 23 7.27 23.62 -12.19
CA GLY A 23 6.76 24.93 -11.77
C GLY A 23 6.89 25.17 -10.26
N GLN A 24 6.75 24.14 -9.42
CA GLN A 24 6.99 24.27 -7.98
C GLN A 24 8.46 24.54 -7.64
N LYS A 25 9.39 23.96 -8.42
CA LYS A 25 10.83 24.18 -8.26
C LYS A 25 11.21 25.59 -8.68
N GLU A 26 10.68 26.04 -9.82
CA GLU A 26 10.88 27.40 -10.34
C GLU A 26 10.29 28.46 -9.40
N ALA A 27 9.09 28.23 -8.85
CA ALA A 27 8.47 29.12 -7.87
C ALA A 27 9.30 29.22 -6.57
N ALA A 28 9.83 28.10 -6.08
CA ALA A 28 10.69 28.10 -4.91
C ALA A 28 11.99 28.89 -5.14
N LEU A 29 12.60 28.74 -6.32
CA LEU A 29 13.78 29.51 -6.71
C LEU A 29 13.46 31.01 -6.86
N ALA A 30 12.31 31.37 -7.40
CA ALA A 30 11.85 32.75 -7.50
C ALA A 30 11.62 33.41 -6.12
N LEU A 31 11.25 32.61 -5.12
CA LEU A 31 11.15 33.04 -3.71
C LEU A 31 12.52 33.12 -3.00
N GLY A 32 13.61 32.81 -3.69
CA GLY A 32 14.97 32.87 -3.13
C GLY A 32 15.36 31.67 -2.25
N LEU A 33 14.63 30.56 -2.32
CA LEU A 33 14.98 29.34 -1.58
C LEU A 33 16.24 28.71 -2.18
N SER A 34 17.17 28.30 -1.32
CA SER A 34 18.33 27.52 -1.74
C SER A 34 17.90 26.13 -2.23
N PRO A 35 18.69 25.45 -3.08
CA PRO A 35 18.33 24.13 -3.60
C PRO A 35 18.00 23.08 -2.52
N MET A 36 18.69 23.16 -1.37
CA MET A 36 18.44 22.28 -0.24
C MET A 36 17.12 22.61 0.47
N GLN A 37 16.79 23.90 0.60
CA GLN A 37 15.49 24.34 1.14
C GLN A 37 14.35 23.95 0.20
N THR A 38 14.50 24.15 -1.11
CA THR A 38 13.52 23.72 -2.12
C THR A 38 13.26 22.22 -2.02
N LYS A 39 14.31 21.39 -1.91
CA LYS A 39 14.14 19.94 -1.74
C LYS A 39 13.41 19.57 -0.45
N MET A 40 13.85 20.09 0.69
CA MET A 40 13.32 19.68 1.99
C MET A 40 11.95 20.28 2.32
N GLN A 41 11.66 21.50 1.86
CA GLN A 41 10.45 22.24 2.23
C GLN A 41 9.36 22.18 1.16
N VAL A 42 9.71 21.89 -0.10
CA VAL A 42 8.75 21.89 -1.21
C VAL A 42 8.65 20.50 -1.85
N GLU A 43 9.74 19.99 -2.43
CA GLU A 43 9.70 18.73 -3.21
C GLU A 43 9.36 17.53 -2.32
N LEU A 44 10.06 17.34 -1.20
CA LEU A 44 9.90 16.19 -0.32
C LEU A 44 8.49 16.08 0.30
N PRO A 45 7.95 17.12 0.97
CA PRO A 45 6.62 17.01 1.57
C PRO A 45 5.53 16.83 0.51
N ASN A 46 5.68 17.44 -0.67
CA ASN A 46 4.72 17.24 -1.75
C ASN A 46 4.79 15.81 -2.32
N ALA A 47 6.00 15.30 -2.59
CA ALA A 47 6.22 13.94 -3.08
C ALA A 47 5.69 12.86 -2.12
N VAL A 48 5.91 13.02 -0.81
CA VAL A 48 5.36 12.12 0.20
C VAL A 48 3.83 12.15 0.14
N ARG A 49 3.25 13.36 0.08
CA ARG A 49 1.81 13.54 0.05
C ARG A 49 1.16 12.88 -1.17
N THR A 50 1.75 13.05 -2.36
CA THR A 50 1.21 12.47 -3.60
C THR A 50 1.41 10.96 -3.70
N THR A 51 2.40 10.40 -3.02
CA THR A 51 2.67 8.94 -3.02
C THR A 51 2.00 8.17 -1.89
N LEU A 52 1.41 8.84 -0.90
CA LEU A 52 0.66 8.20 0.19
C LEU A 52 -0.34 7.13 -0.29
N PRO A 53 -1.18 7.37 -1.32
CA PRO A 53 -2.11 6.34 -1.79
C PRO A 53 -1.40 5.08 -2.30
N SER A 54 -0.31 5.25 -3.05
CA SER A 54 0.52 4.15 -3.54
C SER A 54 1.20 3.38 -2.42
N ILE A 55 1.67 4.07 -1.37
CA ILE A 55 2.25 3.43 -0.18
C ILE A 55 1.21 2.54 0.52
N VAL A 56 -0.04 3.01 0.66
CA VAL A 56 -1.12 2.20 1.23
C VAL A 56 -1.41 0.98 0.37
N SER A 57 -1.39 1.11 -0.97
CA SER A 57 -1.54 -0.02 -1.89
C SER A 57 -0.45 -1.07 -1.73
N VAL A 58 0.82 -0.64 -1.63
CA VAL A 58 1.95 -1.54 -1.33
C VAL A 58 1.77 -2.21 0.02
N PHE A 59 1.33 -1.48 1.05
CA PHE A 59 1.09 -2.04 2.38
C PHE A 59 -0.01 -3.11 2.38
N ILE A 60 -1.12 -2.90 1.65
CA ILE A 60 -2.18 -3.91 1.47
C ILE A 60 -1.62 -5.17 0.79
N GLY A 61 -0.75 -5.00 -0.21
CA GLY A 61 -0.04 -6.10 -0.86
C GLY A 61 0.82 -6.88 0.13
N LEU A 62 1.70 -6.19 0.86
CA LEU A 62 2.58 -6.79 1.86
C LEU A 62 1.81 -7.52 2.96
N TRP A 63 0.67 -6.98 3.41
CA TRP A 63 -0.22 -7.64 4.36
C TRP A 63 -0.70 -8.99 3.82
N LYS A 64 -1.13 -9.05 2.56
CA LYS A 64 -1.53 -10.30 1.91
C LYS A 64 -0.34 -11.24 1.70
N ASP A 65 0.83 -10.73 1.35
CA ASP A 65 2.03 -11.54 1.13
C ASP A 65 2.51 -12.24 2.42
N THR A 66 2.10 -11.77 3.60
CA THR A 66 2.39 -12.48 4.86
C THR A 66 1.83 -13.89 4.88
N THR A 67 0.75 -14.19 4.13
CA THR A 67 0.18 -15.54 4.05
C THR A 67 1.09 -16.54 3.34
N LEU A 68 2.13 -16.08 2.63
CA LEU A 68 3.13 -16.95 2.01
C LEU A 68 3.97 -17.70 3.06
N LEU A 69 3.97 -17.25 4.33
CA LEU A 69 4.63 -17.96 5.44
C LEU A 69 4.11 -19.39 5.62
N PHE A 70 2.86 -19.65 5.25
CA PHE A 70 2.27 -20.99 5.21
C PHE A 70 3.13 -22.01 4.44
N ILE A 71 3.78 -21.60 3.34
CA ILE A 71 4.60 -22.50 2.49
C ILE A 71 5.79 -23.08 3.28
N VAL A 72 6.36 -22.30 4.19
CA VAL A 72 7.50 -22.69 5.04
C VAL A 72 7.02 -23.28 6.37
N ASN A 73 5.74 -23.63 6.48
CA ASN A 73 5.10 -24.16 7.69
C ASN A 73 5.18 -23.27 8.94
N ILE A 74 5.32 -21.95 8.76
CA ILE A 74 5.25 -21.00 9.88
C ILE A 74 3.78 -20.69 10.18
N LEU A 75 3.41 -20.73 11.46
CA LEU A 75 2.04 -20.46 11.92
C LEU A 75 1.68 -18.99 11.72
N ASP A 76 0.74 -18.75 10.82
CA ASP A 76 0.09 -17.47 10.55
C ASP A 76 -1.44 -17.64 10.48
N PHE A 77 -2.18 -16.55 10.29
CA PHE A 77 -3.64 -16.56 10.24
C PHE A 77 -4.20 -17.47 9.13
N PHE A 78 -3.53 -17.53 7.97
CA PHE A 78 -3.94 -18.37 6.86
C PHE A 78 -3.67 -19.85 7.12
N LYS A 79 -2.52 -20.18 7.70
CA LYS A 79 -2.14 -21.53 8.12
C LYS A 79 -3.07 -22.06 9.19
N LEU A 80 -3.42 -21.25 10.20
CA LEU A 80 -4.42 -21.62 11.20
C LEU A 80 -5.75 -22.03 10.55
N SER A 81 -6.22 -21.24 9.59
CA SER A 81 -7.46 -21.54 8.86
C SER A 81 -7.35 -22.84 8.06
N LYS A 82 -6.20 -23.12 7.45
CA LYS A 82 -5.98 -24.33 6.66
C LYS A 82 -5.74 -25.60 7.49
N ASP A 83 -5.16 -25.48 8.68
CA ASP A 83 -4.82 -26.60 9.55
C ASP A 83 -6.00 -27.00 10.48
N MET A 84 -6.99 -26.10 10.66
CA MET A 84 -8.18 -26.31 11.49
C MET A 84 -9.06 -27.53 11.09
N PRO A 85 -9.33 -27.81 9.80
CA PRO A 85 -10.05 -29.03 9.38
C PRO A 85 -9.34 -30.35 9.71
N ASN A 86 -8.03 -30.32 9.93
CA ASN A 86 -7.21 -31.50 10.23
C ASN A 86 -7.00 -31.72 11.73
N THR A 87 -7.32 -30.72 12.56
CA THR A 87 -7.02 -30.72 14.00
C THR A 87 -8.28 -30.75 14.86
N ASP A 88 -9.42 -30.26 14.37
CA ASP A 88 -10.66 -30.20 15.13
C ASP A 88 -11.75 -31.09 14.52
N LEU A 89 -12.38 -31.94 15.36
CA LEU A 89 -13.42 -32.87 14.95
C LEU A 89 -14.68 -32.17 14.40
N ARG A 90 -14.89 -30.91 14.79
CA ARG A 90 -16.03 -30.09 14.34
C ARG A 90 -15.95 -29.67 12.87
N PHE A 91 -14.73 -29.60 12.31
CA PHE A 91 -14.47 -29.15 10.94
C PHE A 91 -13.88 -30.26 10.06
N LEU A 92 -13.90 -31.51 10.53
CA LEU A 92 -13.42 -32.67 9.79
C LEU A 92 -14.12 -32.76 8.41
N GLY A 93 -13.33 -32.55 7.35
CA GLY A 93 -13.81 -32.59 5.96
C GLY A 93 -14.28 -31.25 5.38
N SER A 94 -14.50 -30.22 6.21
CA SER A 94 -14.90 -28.87 5.78
C SER A 94 -13.69 -27.97 5.52
N PHE A 95 -12.92 -28.26 4.47
CA PHE A 95 -11.75 -27.44 4.10
C PHE A 95 -12.09 -26.04 3.60
N LEU A 96 -13.30 -25.86 3.08
CA LEU A 96 -13.72 -24.61 2.43
C LEU A 96 -14.15 -23.55 3.45
N GLU A 97 -14.82 -23.92 4.54
CA GLU A 97 -15.42 -22.95 5.47
C GLU A 97 -14.37 -22.03 6.15
N PRO A 98 -13.26 -22.55 6.73
CA PRO A 98 -12.26 -21.70 7.37
C PRO A 98 -11.51 -20.82 6.37
N VAL A 99 -11.27 -21.34 5.16
CA VAL A 99 -10.60 -20.61 4.09
C VAL A 99 -11.47 -19.45 3.62
N TRP A 100 -12.78 -19.64 3.45
CA TRP A 100 -13.71 -18.56 3.11
C TRP A 100 -13.79 -17.48 4.19
N VAL A 101 -13.81 -17.87 5.46
CA VAL A 101 -13.78 -16.90 6.57
C VAL A 101 -12.48 -16.10 6.55
N SER A 102 -11.34 -16.75 6.34
CA SER A 102 -10.06 -16.04 6.22
C SER A 102 -10.04 -15.08 5.03
N ALA A 103 -10.57 -15.49 3.88
CA ALA A 103 -10.66 -14.66 2.69
C ALA A 103 -11.53 -13.42 2.93
N LEU A 104 -12.65 -13.57 3.65
CA LEU A 104 -13.51 -12.46 4.05
C LEU A 104 -12.78 -11.49 4.98
N VAL A 105 -12.01 -11.98 5.95
CA VAL A 105 -11.20 -11.14 6.85
C VAL A 105 -10.16 -10.33 6.08
N PHE A 106 -9.41 -10.97 5.17
CA PHE A 106 -8.46 -10.26 4.30
C PHE A 106 -9.16 -9.24 3.42
N TRP A 107 -10.34 -9.57 2.87
CA TRP A 107 -11.11 -8.68 2.03
C TRP A 107 -11.63 -7.46 2.80
N VAL A 108 -12.20 -7.65 4.00
CA VAL A 108 -12.68 -6.55 4.85
C VAL A 108 -11.54 -5.60 5.21
N PHE A 109 -10.38 -6.14 5.57
CA PHE A 109 -9.20 -5.33 5.91
C PHE A 109 -8.67 -4.55 4.70
N ALA A 110 -8.51 -5.21 3.56
CA ALA A 110 -8.08 -4.59 2.32
C ALA A 110 -9.07 -3.51 1.85
N PHE A 111 -10.37 -3.79 1.95
CA PHE A 111 -11.43 -2.85 1.61
C PHE A 111 -11.38 -1.62 2.52
N TYR A 112 -11.27 -1.81 3.84
CA TYR A 112 -11.18 -0.69 4.78
C TYR A 112 -9.99 0.22 4.50
N LEU A 113 -8.79 -0.35 4.31
CA LEU A 113 -7.59 0.42 3.98
C LEU A 113 -7.68 1.10 2.61
N SER A 114 -8.26 0.43 1.61
CA SER A 114 -8.52 1.02 0.29
C SER A 114 -9.46 2.22 0.38
N ARG A 115 -10.52 2.15 1.20
CA ARG A 115 -11.43 3.28 1.44
C ARG A 115 -10.73 4.46 2.10
N ILE A 116 -9.81 4.21 3.05
CA ILE A 116 -8.99 5.26 3.65
C ILE A 116 -8.09 5.90 2.59
N SER A 117 -7.43 5.09 1.76
CA SER A 117 -6.55 5.56 0.67
C SER A 117 -7.30 6.49 -0.29
N MET A 118 -8.46 6.07 -0.79
CA MET A 118 -9.30 6.89 -1.68
C MET A 118 -9.78 8.19 -1.02
N LYS A 119 -10.06 8.18 0.29
CA LYS A 119 -10.44 9.39 1.02
C LYS A 119 -9.27 10.37 1.12
N ILE A 120 -8.06 9.85 1.36
CA ILE A 120 -6.83 10.67 1.36
C ILE A 120 -6.62 11.25 -0.04
N GLU A 121 -6.68 10.43 -1.08
CA GLU A 121 -6.53 10.86 -2.48
C GLU A 121 -7.51 11.99 -2.86
N LYS A 122 -8.78 11.86 -2.46
CA LYS A 122 -9.80 12.90 -2.66
C LYS A 122 -9.45 14.20 -1.94
N ASN A 123 -8.97 14.14 -0.69
CA ASN A 123 -8.59 15.32 0.08
C ASN A 123 -7.34 16.02 -0.47
N LEU A 124 -6.51 15.30 -1.23
CA LEU A 124 -5.32 15.85 -1.85
C LEU A 124 -5.59 16.51 -3.21
N GLY A 125 -6.84 16.45 -3.71
CA GLY A 125 -7.18 16.96 -5.03
C GLY A 125 -6.49 16.20 -6.17
N LEU A 126 -5.99 15.00 -5.88
CA LEU A 126 -5.28 14.14 -6.84
C LEU A 126 -6.23 13.29 -7.70
N VAL A 127 -7.53 13.43 -7.47
CA VAL A 127 -8.58 12.85 -8.33
C VAL A 127 -8.51 13.57 -9.68
N ARG A 128 -7.62 13.10 -10.54
CA ARG A 128 -7.75 13.30 -11.97
C ARG A 128 -8.97 12.48 -12.40
N GLU A 129 -10.03 13.15 -12.80
CA GLU A 129 -11.01 12.60 -13.73
C GLU A 129 -10.25 12.20 -14.99
N GLY A 130 -9.78 10.96 -15.03
CA GLY A 130 -8.85 10.49 -16.06
C GLY A 130 -8.45 9.03 -15.86
N GLY A 131 -9.36 8.22 -15.33
CA GLY A 131 -9.30 6.77 -15.51
C GLY A 131 -9.76 6.44 -16.92
N GLY A 132 -8.83 6.55 -17.87
CA GLY A 132 -9.04 6.18 -19.26
C GLY A 132 -7.69 6.04 -19.94
N GLU A 133 -7.23 4.80 -20.04
CA GLU A 133 -6.38 4.28 -21.11
C GLU A 133 -5.52 5.32 -21.85
N ALA A 134 -4.30 5.55 -21.36
CA ALA A 134 -3.23 5.98 -22.24
C ALA A 134 -2.58 4.72 -22.80
N ALA A 135 -2.92 4.43 -24.06
CA ALA A 135 -2.27 3.48 -24.95
C ALA A 135 -0.75 3.71 -25.05
#